data_AF-E1VIE1-F1
#
_entry.id   AF-E1VIE1-F1
#
_cell.length_a   1.000
_cell.length_b   1.000
_cell.length_c   1.000
_cell.angle_alpha   90.00
_cell.angle_beta   90.00
_cell.angle_gamma   90.00
#
_symmetry.space_group_name_H-M   'P 1'
#
loop_
_entity.id
_entity.type
_entity.pdbx_description
1 polymer ?
#
loop_
_entity_poly.entity_id
_entity_poly.type
_entity_poly.pdbx_seq_one_letter_code
_entity_poly.pdbx_strand_id
1 'polypeptide(L)'
;MKSLRSIRRLKNAAAQLLSVSVLAYSAHCPAAEWAGWINGEGRYYAQTGEQVEEQVYPSVAAQLEFSHTFNAQDQLTAVLFARGERVDDEGNFADVREFLWLHSTDAYQFRAGIGQVSWGVNELFKITDLINQKDRAELPYQRKLGQPMMSFSFYAGEDLVELYALEGLRSAWYPGKDGRLRYPIMVDTDKEEYEWGATGRLDLAGRWKTTRWNTEFALSHFYGVTRDPYFIFNYDFNHPRMIPVYEKVNQSSLEMQKVIGDVLMRAEFTYQTGSLEPFKSVAGGFEYTFGSLFDSDLDLTWYVEGIWDSRKHIYGTLLDHDVGIAARLALNDERDSNLVLGVIADTKYNEAFGTVFWSNSFGQSWSLNVTGQYFYANDHRYTPDRFMPFFEKLVQENPASPESIDKLLGMIGGVTINKKHYARIVQFINDLRQQGYWDGIKTETVPQTLFDLLRISDNSQKMNLIERGSNIQIDIYYHF
;
A
#
# COMPACT_ATOMS: atom_id res chain seq x y z
N MET A 1 2.50 -27.54 -8.18
CA MET A 1 3.24 -26.34 -7.73
C MET A 1 2.46 -25.66 -6.62
N LYS A 2 2.84 -25.91 -5.36
CA LYS A 2 2.20 -25.42 -4.12
C LYS A 2 3.24 -24.72 -3.20
N SER A 3 4.34 -24.18 -3.74
CA SER A 3 5.55 -23.89 -2.95
C SER A 3 5.87 -22.41 -2.67
N LEU A 4 4.89 -21.49 -2.72
CA LEU A 4 5.07 -20.13 -2.19
C LEU A 4 4.09 -19.79 -1.05
N ARG A 5 3.13 -20.68 -0.74
CA ARG A 5 2.16 -20.49 0.34
C ARG A 5 2.64 -20.96 1.72
N SER A 6 3.78 -21.65 1.80
CA SER A 6 4.22 -22.35 3.03
C SER A 6 5.04 -21.50 4.00
N ILE A 7 5.37 -20.24 3.68
CA ILE A 7 6.12 -19.36 4.63
C ILE A 7 5.19 -18.78 5.71
N ARG A 8 3.86 -18.96 5.58
CA ARG A 8 2.84 -18.36 6.44
C ARG A 8 2.81 -18.83 7.91
N ARG A 9 3.57 -19.87 8.30
CA ARG A 9 3.52 -20.43 9.67
C ARG A 9 4.86 -21.03 10.13
N LEU A 10 5.80 -20.18 10.52
CA LEU A 10 6.92 -20.60 11.38
C LEU A 10 6.65 -20.20 12.84
N LYS A 11 5.48 -20.58 13.38
CA LYS A 11 5.05 -20.20 14.75
C LYS A 11 5.94 -20.77 15.87
N ASN A 12 6.78 -21.77 15.60
CA ASN A 12 7.64 -22.42 16.62
C ASN A 12 9.12 -22.58 16.24
N ALA A 13 9.54 -22.12 15.06
CA ALA A 13 10.96 -22.17 14.64
C ALA A 13 11.69 -20.84 14.84
N ALA A 14 10.95 -19.72 14.85
CA ALA A 14 11.51 -18.38 15.03
C ALA A 14 12.19 -18.18 16.42
N ALA A 15 11.76 -18.94 17.44
CA ALA A 15 12.32 -18.84 18.79
C ALA A 15 13.58 -19.70 19.04
N GLN A 16 14.00 -20.56 18.09
CA GLN A 16 15.18 -21.43 18.25
C GLN A 16 16.28 -21.22 17.21
N LEU A 17 16.15 -20.23 16.31
CA LEU A 17 17.18 -19.89 15.30
C LEU A 17 17.82 -18.51 15.49
N LEU A 18 17.61 -17.84 16.63
CA LEU A 18 18.42 -16.70 17.07
C LEU A 18 19.76 -17.17 17.66
N SER A 19 20.51 -17.90 16.85
CA SER A 19 21.96 -17.98 16.94
C SER A 19 22.50 -17.50 15.60
N VAL A 20 22.50 -16.18 15.42
CA VAL A 20 23.17 -15.51 14.30
C VAL A 20 24.68 -15.65 14.54
N SER A 21 25.20 -16.83 14.22
CA SER A 21 26.62 -17.03 13.98
C SER A 21 26.86 -16.66 12.52
N VAL A 22 27.10 -15.38 12.22
CA VAL A 22 27.67 -14.97 10.95
C VAL A 22 29.12 -15.45 10.95
N LEU A 23 29.31 -16.73 10.66
CA LEU A 23 30.56 -17.22 10.12
C LEU A 23 30.45 -17.03 8.61
N ALA A 24 30.77 -15.82 8.17
CA ALA A 24 31.09 -15.53 6.79
C ALA A 24 32.31 -16.38 6.41
N TYR A 25 32.06 -17.59 5.92
CA TYR A 25 33.07 -18.31 5.15
C TYR A 25 33.15 -17.58 3.81
N SER A 26 34.08 -16.63 3.72
CA SER A 26 34.41 -15.90 2.51
C SER A 26 35.02 -16.86 1.49
N ALA A 27 34.18 -17.62 0.79
CA ALA A 27 34.52 -18.08 -0.54
C ALA A 27 34.67 -16.81 -1.38
N HIS A 28 35.92 -16.33 -1.50
CA HIS A 28 36.25 -15.12 -2.24
C HIS A 28 35.93 -15.35 -3.72
N CYS A 29 34.69 -15.06 -4.10
CA CYS A 29 34.34 -14.74 -5.47
C CYS A 29 34.45 -13.22 -5.59
N PRO A 30 35.50 -12.67 -6.21
CA PRO A 30 35.76 -11.23 -6.23
C PRO A 30 34.66 -10.38 -6.90
N ALA A 31 33.64 -11.01 -7.49
CA ALA A 31 32.49 -10.35 -8.10
C ALA A 31 31.19 -10.53 -7.29
N ALA A 32 31.25 -11.06 -6.07
CA ALA A 32 30.12 -11.19 -5.16
C ALA A 32 30.21 -10.11 -4.07
N GLU A 33 29.19 -9.26 -4.01
CA GLU A 33 29.08 -8.20 -3.01
C GLU A 33 27.91 -8.51 -2.09
N TRP A 34 28.11 -8.24 -0.80
CA TRP A 34 27.08 -8.33 0.21
C TRP A 34 26.94 -6.97 0.85
N ALA A 35 25.69 -6.54 1.04
CA ALA A 35 25.36 -5.37 1.80
C ALA A 35 24.09 -5.66 2.59
N GLY A 36 23.78 -4.85 3.58
CA GLY A 36 22.50 -4.98 4.25
C GLY A 36 22.39 -4.10 5.46
N TRP A 37 21.29 -4.29 6.17
CA TRP A 37 21.07 -3.62 7.43
C TRP A 37 20.23 -4.46 8.37
N ILE A 38 20.39 -4.18 9.67
CA ILE A 38 19.51 -4.65 10.74
C ILE A 38 19.01 -3.41 11.45
N ASN A 39 17.72 -3.36 11.78
CA ASN A 39 17.15 -2.27 12.56
C ASN A 39 16.41 -2.76 13.80
N GLY A 40 16.39 -1.90 14.81
CA GLY A 40 15.42 -1.93 15.89
C GLY A 40 14.48 -0.73 15.75
N GLU A 41 13.19 -0.99 15.84
CA GLU A 41 12.12 0.00 15.70
C GLU A 41 11.27 0.03 16.98
N GLY A 42 10.91 1.22 17.42
CA GLY A 42 9.95 1.44 18.49
C GLY A 42 8.91 2.47 18.05
N ARG A 43 7.66 2.04 17.92
CA ARG A 43 6.52 2.93 17.64
C ARG A 43 5.66 3.12 18.88
N TYR A 44 5.34 4.37 19.19
CA TYR A 44 4.48 4.76 20.29
C TYR A 44 3.27 5.54 19.80
N TYR A 45 2.07 5.11 20.19
CA TYR A 45 0.82 5.82 19.93
C TYR A 45 0.39 6.63 21.16
N ALA A 46 0.09 7.91 20.97
CA ALA A 46 -0.33 8.80 22.05
C ALA A 46 -1.67 8.38 22.71
N GLN A 47 -2.47 7.59 22.01
CA GLN A 47 -3.80 7.13 22.42
C GLN A 47 -3.97 5.64 22.14
N THR A 48 -4.78 4.97 22.95
CA THR A 48 -5.24 3.60 22.69
C THR A 48 -6.05 3.55 21.39
N GLY A 49 -6.13 2.36 20.81
CA GLY A 49 -7.01 2.06 19.69
C GLY A 49 -8.48 1.92 20.12
N GLU A 50 -9.36 1.80 19.12
CA GLU A 50 -10.75 1.39 19.26
C GLU A 50 -10.88 -0.06 19.75
N GLN A 51 -9.94 -0.92 19.36
CA GLN A 51 -9.97 -2.35 19.63
C GLN A 51 -8.68 -2.87 20.28
N VAL A 52 -7.66 -2.02 20.43
CA VAL A 52 -6.34 -2.39 20.95
C VAL A 52 -5.89 -1.40 22.03
N GLU A 53 -5.60 -1.89 23.23
CA GLU A 53 -5.11 -1.05 24.34
C GLU A 53 -3.61 -0.76 24.26
N GLU A 54 -2.84 -1.62 23.58
CA GLU A 54 -1.39 -1.48 23.47
C GLU A 54 -1.01 -0.20 22.72
N GLN A 55 -0.03 0.51 23.27
CA GLN A 55 0.45 1.79 22.75
C GLN A 55 1.91 1.71 22.28
N VAL A 56 2.65 0.68 22.68
CA VAL A 56 4.07 0.52 22.33
C VAL A 56 4.27 -0.71 21.46
N TYR A 57 4.83 -0.53 20.28
CA TYR A 57 5.03 -1.55 19.26
C TYR A 57 6.52 -1.65 18.94
N PRO A 58 7.28 -2.49 19.67
CA PRO A 58 8.66 -2.76 19.35
C PRO A 58 8.75 -3.82 18.22
N SER A 59 9.62 -3.56 17.25
CA SER A 59 9.91 -4.49 16.17
C SER A 59 11.39 -4.50 15.80
N VAL A 60 11.81 -5.53 15.08
CA VAL A 60 13.14 -5.67 14.49
C VAL A 60 12.98 -6.09 13.04
N ALA A 61 13.80 -5.57 12.14
CA ALA A 61 13.86 -6.04 10.77
C ALA A 61 15.31 -6.14 10.28
N ALA A 62 15.50 -6.92 9.24
CA ALA A 62 16.78 -7.08 8.58
C ALA A 62 16.60 -7.21 7.08
N GLN A 63 17.53 -6.63 6.33
CA GLN A 63 17.64 -6.80 4.89
C GLN A 63 19.06 -7.28 4.57
N LEU A 64 19.14 -8.28 3.71
CA LEU A 64 20.40 -8.78 3.16
C LEU A 64 20.33 -8.67 1.64
N GLU A 65 21.31 -7.98 1.09
CA GLU A 65 21.50 -7.76 -0.33
C GLU A 65 22.71 -8.54 -0.79
N PHE A 66 22.54 -9.24 -1.90
CA PHE A 66 23.58 -9.95 -2.61
C PHE A 66 23.58 -9.49 -4.05
N SER A 67 24.73 -9.06 -4.54
CA SER A 67 24.93 -8.76 -5.95
C SER A 67 26.05 -9.65 -6.49
N HIS A 68 25.88 -10.14 -7.71
CA HIS A 68 26.90 -10.90 -8.39
C HIS A 68 26.98 -10.54 -9.87
N THR A 69 28.14 -10.08 -10.30
CA THR A 69 28.42 -9.76 -11.71
C THR A 69 29.14 -10.94 -12.35
N PHE A 70 28.47 -11.66 -13.24
CA PHE A 70 29.07 -12.81 -13.92
C PHE A 70 30.05 -12.38 -15.02
N ASN A 71 29.69 -11.31 -15.73
CA ASN A 71 30.47 -10.69 -16.80
C ASN A 71 29.96 -9.26 -17.04
N ALA A 72 30.42 -8.57 -18.09
CA ALA A 72 30.05 -7.19 -18.35
C ALA A 72 28.56 -6.98 -18.73
N GLN A 73 27.85 -8.04 -19.12
CA GLN A 73 26.46 -8.01 -19.54
C GLN A 73 25.51 -8.60 -18.49
N ASP A 74 25.97 -9.57 -17.70
CA ASP A 74 25.12 -10.39 -16.83
C ASP A 74 25.35 -10.09 -15.34
N GLN A 75 24.28 -9.74 -14.63
CA GLN A 75 24.26 -9.50 -13.19
C GLN A 75 23.08 -10.23 -12.53
N LEU A 76 23.30 -10.74 -11.32
CA LEU A 76 22.25 -11.26 -10.45
C LEU A 76 22.18 -10.41 -9.17
N THR A 77 20.98 -10.01 -8.80
CA THR A 77 20.70 -9.32 -7.53
C THR A 77 19.69 -10.14 -6.73
N ALA A 78 19.94 -10.30 -5.44
CA ALA A 78 18.99 -10.89 -4.50
C ALA A 78 18.85 -10.00 -3.25
N VAL A 79 17.62 -9.67 -2.89
CA VAL A 79 17.30 -8.88 -1.69
C VAL A 79 16.35 -9.71 -0.83
N LEU A 80 16.85 -10.15 0.32
CA LEU A 80 16.11 -10.89 1.33
C LEU A 80 15.73 -9.95 2.46
N PHE A 81 14.51 -10.08 2.96
CA PHE A 81 13.98 -9.24 4.02
C PHE A 81 13.31 -10.11 5.08
N ALA A 82 13.45 -9.74 6.36
CA ALA A 82 12.68 -10.33 7.44
C ALA A 82 12.30 -9.27 8.47
N ARG A 83 11.12 -9.40 9.05
CA ARG A 83 10.60 -8.55 10.13
C ARG A 83 10.03 -9.41 11.24
N GLY A 84 10.25 -8.95 12.48
CA GLY A 84 9.73 -9.52 13.69
C GLY A 84 9.08 -8.44 14.54
N GLU A 85 7.80 -8.58 14.84
CA GLU A 85 7.04 -7.72 15.75
C GLU A 85 6.62 -8.46 17.01
N ARG A 86 6.60 -7.72 18.13
CA ARG A 86 6.18 -8.29 19.41
C ARG A 86 4.66 -8.34 19.60
N VAL A 87 3.95 -7.33 19.09
CA VAL A 87 2.53 -7.11 19.40
C VAL A 87 1.62 -7.75 18.36
N ASP A 88 1.86 -7.49 17.07
CA ASP A 88 1.03 -7.97 15.97
C ASP A 88 1.70 -9.16 15.27
N ASP A 89 1.15 -10.38 15.38
CA ASP A 89 1.82 -11.56 14.84
C ASP A 89 1.80 -11.62 13.30
N GLU A 90 0.86 -10.92 12.67
CA GLU A 90 0.80 -10.67 11.23
C GLU A 90 2.01 -9.87 10.70
N GLY A 91 2.70 -9.11 11.55
CA GLY A 91 3.94 -8.38 11.21
C GLY A 91 5.20 -9.25 11.17
N ASN A 92 5.11 -10.54 11.55
CA ASN A 92 6.22 -11.49 11.54
C ASN A 92 6.32 -12.24 10.20
N PHE A 93 7.28 -11.90 9.35
CA PHE A 93 7.45 -12.58 8.07
C PHE A 93 8.88 -12.48 7.52
N ALA A 94 9.15 -13.30 6.51
CA ALA A 94 10.34 -13.19 5.66
C ALA A 94 9.92 -13.15 4.20
N ASP A 95 10.64 -12.39 3.39
CA ASP A 95 10.34 -12.19 1.99
C ASP A 95 11.58 -12.11 1.10
N VAL A 96 11.41 -12.53 -0.15
CA VAL A 96 12.34 -12.26 -1.23
C VAL A 96 11.84 -11.02 -1.95
N ARG A 97 12.42 -9.87 -1.61
CA ARG A 97 12.07 -8.57 -2.21
C ARG A 97 12.56 -8.50 -3.65
N GLU A 98 13.75 -9.04 -3.91
CA GLU A 98 14.27 -9.23 -5.27
C GLU A 98 15.04 -10.55 -5.39
N PHE A 99 14.96 -11.14 -6.58
CA PHE A 99 15.83 -12.22 -7.07
C PHE A 99 15.82 -12.12 -8.58
N LEU A 100 16.71 -11.29 -9.13
CA LEU A 100 16.59 -10.75 -10.47
C LEU A 100 17.89 -10.95 -11.24
N TRP A 101 17.80 -11.63 -12.37
CA TRP A 101 18.87 -11.67 -13.35
C TRP A 101 18.66 -10.55 -14.39
N LEU A 102 19.70 -9.77 -14.62
CA LEU A 102 19.80 -8.72 -15.63
C LEU A 102 20.81 -9.14 -16.69
N HIS A 103 20.40 -9.08 -17.95
CA HIS A 103 21.26 -9.13 -19.12
C HIS A 103 21.19 -7.80 -19.85
N SER A 104 22.29 -7.07 -19.93
CA SER A 104 22.37 -5.72 -20.52
C SER A 104 23.39 -5.68 -21.65
N THR A 105 22.97 -5.21 -22.82
CA THR A 105 23.82 -4.97 -23.99
C THR A 105 23.72 -3.50 -24.42
N ASP A 106 24.50 -3.10 -25.43
CA ASP A 106 24.39 -1.76 -26.02
C ASP A 106 23.04 -1.51 -26.71
N ALA A 107 22.30 -2.57 -27.08
CA ALA A 107 21.07 -2.47 -27.87
C ALA A 107 19.79 -2.67 -27.04
N TYR A 108 19.84 -3.53 -26.02
CA TYR A 108 18.69 -3.88 -25.20
C TYR A 108 19.08 -4.36 -23.80
N GLN A 109 18.11 -4.31 -22.90
CA GLN A 109 18.19 -4.93 -21.58
C GLN A 109 17.06 -5.93 -21.39
N PHE A 110 17.38 -7.05 -20.77
CA PHE A 110 16.43 -8.08 -20.39
C PHE A 110 16.57 -8.36 -18.90
N ARG A 111 15.44 -8.43 -18.19
CA ARG A 111 15.39 -8.81 -16.78
C ARG A 111 14.44 -9.98 -16.58
N ALA A 112 14.83 -10.96 -15.78
CA ALA A 112 13.97 -12.08 -15.43
C ALA A 112 14.17 -12.50 -13.97
N GLY A 113 13.06 -12.72 -13.26
CA GLY A 113 13.08 -13.12 -11.86
C GLY A 113 11.98 -12.43 -11.05
N ILE A 114 12.28 -12.09 -9.80
CA ILE A 114 11.43 -11.29 -8.91
C ILE A 114 12.06 -9.91 -8.82
N GLY A 115 11.37 -8.87 -9.31
CA GLY A 115 11.92 -7.51 -9.35
C GLY A 115 10.92 -6.44 -8.93
N GLN A 116 11.44 -5.27 -8.59
CA GLN A 116 10.64 -4.07 -8.33
C GLN A 116 10.69 -3.10 -9.51
N VAL A 117 9.54 -2.54 -9.83
CA VAL A 117 9.32 -1.59 -10.92
C VAL A 117 8.62 -0.38 -10.34
N SER A 118 9.15 0.80 -10.62
CA SER A 118 8.57 2.08 -10.21
C SER A 118 8.20 2.90 -11.43
N TRP A 119 6.90 3.16 -11.57
CA TRP A 119 6.36 4.12 -12.51
C TRP A 119 5.91 5.38 -11.75
N GLY A 120 5.55 6.41 -12.51
CA GLY A 120 5.19 7.71 -11.95
C GLY A 120 6.35 8.68 -11.84
N VAL A 121 5.95 9.94 -11.76
CA VAL A 121 6.81 11.13 -11.71
C VAL A 121 6.51 11.99 -10.48
N ASN A 122 5.29 11.94 -9.93
CA ASN A 122 4.89 12.68 -8.74
C ASN A 122 5.53 12.09 -7.47
N GLU A 123 5.62 12.87 -6.40
CA GLU A 123 6.19 12.45 -5.11
C GLU A 123 5.15 11.99 -4.10
N LEU A 124 4.02 12.72 -3.98
CA LEU A 124 2.97 12.42 -3.00
C LEU A 124 1.92 11.47 -3.60
N PHE A 125 1.51 11.72 -4.85
CA PHE A 125 0.42 11.01 -5.51
C PHE A 125 0.88 10.27 -6.78
N LYS A 126 1.45 9.07 -6.60
CA LYS A 126 1.94 8.17 -7.67
C LYS A 126 0.82 7.26 -8.19
N ILE A 127 -0.07 7.80 -9.03
CA ILE A 127 -1.28 7.09 -9.51
C ILE A 127 -1.03 6.13 -10.68
N THR A 128 0.16 6.21 -11.29
CA THR A 128 0.60 5.32 -12.37
C THR A 128 1.43 4.14 -11.88
N ASP A 129 1.84 4.16 -10.62
CA ASP A 129 2.72 3.17 -10.01
C ASP A 129 1.98 1.92 -9.55
N LEU A 130 1.69 1.02 -10.49
CA LEU A 130 0.79 -0.11 -10.28
C LEU A 130 1.44 -1.50 -10.42
N ILE A 131 2.66 -1.60 -10.96
CA ILE A 131 3.26 -2.90 -11.34
C ILE A 131 3.54 -3.78 -10.12
N ASN A 132 4.04 -3.20 -9.04
CA ASN A 132 4.34 -3.94 -7.81
C ASN A 132 3.26 -3.72 -6.77
N GLN A 133 2.90 -4.78 -6.05
CA GLN A 133 2.05 -4.65 -4.88
C GLN A 133 2.77 -3.83 -3.80
N LYS A 134 2.09 -2.87 -3.18
CA LYS A 134 2.58 -2.19 -1.98
C LYS A 134 2.35 -3.05 -0.74
N ASP A 135 3.36 -3.07 0.12
CA ASP A 135 3.30 -3.65 1.45
C ASP A 135 2.51 -2.70 2.36
N ARG A 136 1.25 -3.06 2.65
CA ARG A 136 0.36 -2.21 3.46
C ARG A 136 0.59 -2.40 4.96
N ALA A 137 1.36 -3.40 5.39
CA ALA A 137 1.76 -3.56 6.79
C ALA A 137 2.87 -2.57 7.17
N GLU A 138 3.72 -2.17 6.21
CA GLU A 138 4.80 -1.20 6.43
C GLU A 138 4.39 0.27 6.22
N LEU A 139 3.12 0.61 6.45
CA LEU A 139 2.72 2.02 6.45
C LEU A 139 3.45 2.79 7.58
N PRO A 140 3.97 4.01 7.30
CA PRO A 140 3.77 4.81 6.07
C PRO A 140 4.78 4.61 4.94
N TYR A 141 5.83 3.80 5.10
CA TYR A 141 6.93 3.72 4.14
C TYR A 141 6.54 3.15 2.76
N GLN A 142 5.35 2.52 2.65
CA GLN A 142 4.77 2.02 1.40
C GLN A 142 5.76 1.20 0.56
N ARG A 143 6.60 0.38 1.20
CA ARG A 143 7.59 -0.44 0.50
C ARG A 143 6.91 -1.38 -0.50
N LYS A 144 7.59 -1.70 -1.59
CA LYS A 144 7.07 -2.61 -2.61
C LYS A 144 7.38 -4.06 -2.27
N LEU A 145 6.48 -4.95 -2.69
CA LEU A 145 6.75 -6.38 -2.83
C LEU A 145 7.42 -6.62 -4.18
N GLY A 146 8.35 -7.57 -4.26
CA GLY A 146 8.92 -8.00 -5.54
C GLY A 146 7.89 -8.71 -6.42
N GLN A 147 7.87 -8.46 -7.73
CA GLN A 147 6.93 -9.06 -8.68
C GLN A 147 7.66 -10.10 -9.54
N PRO A 148 7.19 -11.36 -9.63
CA PRO A 148 7.65 -12.30 -10.65
C PRO A 148 7.41 -11.74 -12.05
N MET A 149 8.48 -11.53 -12.81
CA MET A 149 8.44 -10.82 -14.08
C MET A 149 9.54 -11.23 -15.05
N MET A 150 9.24 -11.02 -16.33
CA MET A 150 10.22 -10.79 -17.38
C MET A 150 10.00 -9.39 -17.94
N SER A 151 11.07 -8.65 -18.18
CA SER A 151 10.99 -7.38 -18.90
C SER A 151 12.05 -7.27 -19.97
N PHE A 152 11.69 -6.61 -21.06
CA PHE A 152 12.57 -6.31 -22.17
C PHE A 152 12.49 -4.82 -22.47
N SER A 153 13.62 -4.14 -22.52
CA SER A 153 13.70 -2.73 -22.86
C SER A 153 14.75 -2.46 -23.92
N PHE A 154 14.47 -1.51 -24.79
CA PHE A 154 15.36 -1.12 -25.89
C PHE A 154 15.08 0.31 -26.32
N TYR A 155 16.07 0.92 -26.98
CA TYR A 155 15.91 2.23 -27.59
C TYR A 155 15.43 2.10 -29.04
N ALA A 156 14.32 2.75 -29.37
CA ALA A 156 13.81 2.92 -30.72
C ALA A 156 14.13 4.36 -31.19
N GLY A 157 15.34 4.56 -31.72
CA GLY A 157 15.88 5.91 -31.94
C GLY A 157 16.24 6.55 -30.59
N GLU A 158 15.66 7.70 -30.28
CA GLU A 158 15.85 8.41 -29.00
C GLU A 158 14.83 8.01 -27.92
N ASP A 159 13.86 7.16 -28.28
CA ASP A 159 12.76 6.79 -27.40
C ASP A 159 13.04 5.45 -26.71
N LEU A 160 12.71 5.34 -25.43
CA LEU A 160 12.84 4.09 -24.67
C LEU A 160 11.51 3.34 -24.67
N VAL A 161 11.54 2.07 -25.09
CA VAL A 161 10.40 1.16 -25.00
C VAL A 161 10.69 0.11 -23.94
N GLU A 162 9.72 -0.16 -23.07
CA GLU A 162 9.78 -1.17 -22.03
C GLU A 162 8.55 -2.08 -22.13
N LEU A 163 8.76 -3.39 -22.16
CA LEU A 163 7.72 -4.40 -22.23
C LEU A 163 7.85 -5.34 -21.03
N TYR A 164 6.71 -5.72 -20.45
CA TYR A 164 6.62 -6.49 -19.21
C TYR A 164 5.64 -7.65 -19.37
N ALA A 165 6.06 -8.82 -18.91
CA ALA A 165 5.22 -9.98 -18.67
C ALA A 165 5.37 -10.38 -17.20
N LEU A 166 4.26 -10.35 -16.45
CA LEU A 166 4.26 -10.54 -15.00
C LEU A 166 3.40 -11.76 -14.66
N GLU A 167 3.91 -12.66 -13.83
CA GLU A 167 3.20 -13.89 -13.45
C GLU A 167 2.57 -13.75 -12.06
N GLY A 168 1.24 -13.76 -12.04
CA GLY A 168 0.43 -13.70 -10.83
C GLY A 168 0.51 -12.37 -10.08
N LEU A 169 -0.23 -12.30 -8.98
CA LEU A 169 -0.20 -11.22 -8.02
C LEU A 169 0.39 -11.74 -6.70
N ARG A 170 1.16 -10.90 -6.02
CA ARG A 170 1.45 -11.10 -4.60
C ARG A 170 0.43 -10.35 -3.76
N SER A 171 -0.22 -11.06 -2.86
CA SER A 171 -1.21 -10.50 -1.93
C SER A 171 -0.61 -9.39 -1.09
N ALA A 172 -1.40 -8.36 -0.80
CA ALA A 172 -1.01 -7.34 0.17
C ALA A 172 -1.02 -7.94 1.59
N TRP A 173 -0.12 -7.49 2.44
CA TRP A 173 -0.21 -7.73 3.87
C TRP A 173 -1.03 -6.64 4.54
N TYR A 174 -1.82 -7.04 5.52
CA TYR A 174 -2.68 -6.15 6.30
C TYR A 174 -2.35 -6.35 7.78
N PRO A 175 -2.43 -5.30 8.61
CA PRO A 175 -2.24 -5.46 10.04
C PRO A 175 -3.25 -6.43 10.63
N GLY A 176 -2.81 -7.16 11.64
CA GLY A 176 -3.56 -8.17 12.36
C GLY A 176 -4.54 -7.61 13.37
N LYS A 177 -5.08 -8.49 14.22
CA LYS A 177 -6.10 -8.11 15.22
C LYS A 177 -5.55 -7.16 16.29
N ASP A 178 -4.26 -7.32 16.60
CA ASP A 178 -3.53 -6.59 17.63
C ASP A 178 -2.71 -5.43 17.01
N GLY A 179 -2.71 -5.31 15.67
CA GLY A 179 -2.08 -4.24 14.93
C GLY A 179 -2.87 -2.93 14.92
N ARG A 180 -2.14 -1.82 14.74
CA ARG A 180 -2.71 -0.47 14.56
C ARG A 180 -2.81 -0.12 13.08
N LEU A 181 -3.52 0.97 12.78
CA LEU A 181 -3.77 1.44 11.41
C LEU A 181 -4.48 0.41 10.52
N ARG A 182 -5.34 -0.42 11.12
CA ARG A 182 -6.16 -1.42 10.42
C ARG A 182 -7.58 -0.93 10.13
N TYR A 183 -8.25 -1.63 9.22
CA TYR A 183 -9.69 -1.52 9.02
C TYR A 183 -10.46 -1.99 10.27
N PRO A 184 -11.70 -1.54 10.49
CA PRO A 184 -12.50 -1.95 11.64
C PRO A 184 -12.78 -3.46 11.64
N ILE A 185 -13.09 -3.98 10.45
CA ILE A 185 -13.26 -5.40 10.18
C ILE A 185 -11.96 -5.94 9.60
N MET A 186 -11.50 -7.05 10.17
CA MET A 186 -10.26 -7.71 9.76
C MET A 186 -10.31 -8.20 8.31
N VAL A 187 -9.21 -8.02 7.58
CA VAL A 187 -9.05 -8.56 6.23
C VAL A 187 -8.62 -10.03 6.29
N ASP A 188 -9.32 -10.90 5.57
CA ASP A 188 -8.96 -12.32 5.41
C ASP A 188 -8.17 -12.52 4.11
N THR A 189 -6.85 -12.50 4.24
CA THR A 189 -5.91 -12.73 3.13
C THR A 189 -5.73 -14.20 2.78
N ASP A 190 -6.36 -15.14 3.49
CA ASP A 190 -6.38 -16.57 3.12
C ASP A 190 -7.47 -16.87 2.09
N LYS A 191 -8.50 -16.01 2.01
CA LYS A 191 -9.68 -16.18 1.15
C LYS A 191 -9.77 -15.18 0.00
N GLU A 192 -8.68 -14.49 -0.32
CA GLU A 192 -8.63 -13.54 -1.44
C GLU A 192 -9.20 -14.11 -2.74
N GLU A 193 -9.95 -13.28 -3.46
CA GLU A 193 -10.55 -13.64 -4.74
C GLU A 193 -9.87 -12.89 -5.89
N TYR A 194 -9.83 -13.55 -7.05
CA TYR A 194 -9.26 -13.00 -8.26
C TYR A 194 -10.24 -13.13 -9.41
N GLU A 195 -10.44 -12.04 -10.14
CA GLU A 195 -11.13 -12.08 -11.42
C GLU A 195 -10.10 -12.31 -12.50
N TRP A 196 -9.88 -13.58 -12.85
CA TRP A 196 -8.97 -13.91 -13.93
C TRP A 196 -9.62 -13.57 -15.27
N GLY A 197 -9.06 -12.58 -15.97
CA GLY A 197 -9.44 -12.25 -17.35
C GLY A 197 -8.95 -13.29 -18.36
N ALA A 198 -8.95 -12.94 -19.64
CA ALA A 198 -8.61 -13.87 -20.72
C ALA A 198 -7.18 -14.44 -20.65
N THR A 199 -6.23 -13.69 -20.08
CA THR A 199 -4.83 -14.12 -19.93
C THR A 199 -4.56 -14.90 -18.64
N GLY A 200 -5.59 -15.20 -17.85
CA GLY A 200 -5.41 -15.86 -16.56
C GLY A 200 -4.49 -15.04 -15.64
N ARG A 201 -3.48 -15.72 -15.08
CA ARG A 201 -2.50 -15.15 -14.14
C ARG A 201 -1.42 -14.29 -14.79
N LEU A 202 -1.33 -14.28 -16.12
CA LEU A 202 -0.37 -13.46 -16.84
C LEU A 202 -0.89 -12.03 -16.97
N ASP A 203 -0.11 -11.09 -16.46
CA ASP A 203 -0.31 -9.65 -16.65
C ASP A 203 0.71 -9.14 -17.67
N LEU A 204 0.31 -8.17 -18.48
CA LEU A 204 1.13 -7.57 -19.52
C LEU A 204 1.18 -6.06 -19.33
N ALA A 205 2.35 -5.47 -19.56
CA ALA A 205 2.50 -4.02 -19.53
C ALA A 205 3.45 -3.54 -20.62
N GLY A 206 3.21 -2.35 -21.14
CA GLY A 206 4.09 -1.66 -22.07
C GLY A 206 4.22 -0.20 -21.68
N ARG A 207 5.42 0.36 -21.83
CA ARG A 207 5.71 1.77 -21.59
C ARG A 207 6.61 2.31 -22.70
N TRP A 208 6.29 3.50 -23.20
CA TRP A 208 7.08 4.24 -24.17
C TRP A 208 7.42 5.60 -23.56
N LYS A 209 8.71 5.91 -23.46
CA LYS A 209 9.24 7.16 -22.93
C LYS A 209 9.95 7.94 -24.03
N THR A 210 9.72 9.23 -24.07
CA THR A 210 10.32 10.13 -25.04
C THR A 210 10.55 11.50 -24.45
N THR A 211 11.52 12.24 -24.97
CA THR A 211 11.72 13.65 -24.65
C THR A 211 11.46 14.49 -25.89
N ARG A 212 10.49 15.41 -25.81
CA ARG A 212 10.12 16.31 -26.91
C ARG A 212 9.86 17.71 -26.35
N TRP A 213 10.39 18.74 -27.01
CA TRP A 213 10.23 20.14 -26.59
C TRP A 213 10.61 20.39 -25.13
N ASN A 214 11.74 19.83 -24.69
CA ASN A 214 12.24 19.90 -23.31
C ASN A 214 11.22 19.38 -22.26
N THR A 215 10.35 18.47 -22.68
CA THR A 215 9.34 17.84 -21.83
C THR A 215 9.49 16.34 -21.98
N GLU A 216 9.58 15.64 -20.86
CA GLU A 216 9.60 14.19 -20.80
C GLU A 216 8.17 13.68 -20.76
N PHE A 217 7.89 12.68 -21.57
CA PHE A 217 6.60 12.00 -21.63
C PHE A 217 6.78 10.51 -21.44
N ALA A 218 5.85 9.87 -20.74
CA ALA A 218 5.68 8.43 -20.77
C ALA A 218 4.23 8.07 -21.07
N LEU A 219 4.00 7.22 -22.07
CA LEU A 219 2.73 6.56 -22.29
C LEU A 219 2.87 5.11 -21.84
N SER A 220 1.92 4.63 -21.06
CA SER A 220 1.90 3.23 -20.63
C SER A 220 0.52 2.61 -20.74
N HIS A 221 0.51 1.30 -20.91
CA HIS A 221 -0.68 0.49 -20.86
C HIS A 221 -0.41 -0.78 -20.06
N PHE A 222 -1.31 -1.09 -19.14
CA PHE A 222 -1.28 -2.29 -18.32
C PHE A 222 -2.57 -3.07 -18.50
N TYR A 223 -2.44 -4.36 -18.82
CA TYR A 223 -3.52 -5.33 -18.78
C TYR A 223 -3.20 -6.41 -17.77
N GLY A 224 -3.80 -6.34 -16.59
CA GLY A 224 -3.42 -7.23 -15.50
C GLY A 224 -4.29 -7.10 -14.28
N VAL A 225 -3.98 -7.87 -13.24
CA VAL A 225 -4.71 -7.82 -11.98
C VAL A 225 -4.31 -6.55 -11.21
N THR A 226 -5.27 -5.76 -10.74
CA THR A 226 -4.99 -4.56 -9.93
C THR A 226 -4.20 -4.89 -8.66
N ARG A 227 -3.39 -3.95 -8.19
CA ARG A 227 -2.67 -4.02 -6.89
C ARG A 227 -3.46 -3.37 -5.74
N ASP A 228 -4.62 -2.82 -6.06
CA ASP A 228 -5.55 -2.23 -5.10
C ASP A 228 -6.87 -3.02 -5.13
N PRO A 229 -7.08 -3.96 -4.19
CA PRO A 229 -8.31 -4.74 -4.14
C PRO A 229 -9.45 -3.88 -3.60
N TYR A 230 -10.66 -4.21 -4.02
CA TYR A 230 -11.86 -3.84 -3.26
C TYR A 230 -12.20 -4.97 -2.28
N PHE A 231 -12.98 -4.65 -1.26
CA PHE A 231 -13.35 -5.63 -0.24
C PHE A 231 -14.82 -6.05 -0.37
N ILE A 232 -15.09 -7.30 -0.06
CA ILE A 232 -16.43 -7.82 0.20
C ILE A 232 -16.52 -8.35 1.62
N PHE A 233 -17.73 -8.40 2.17
CA PHE A 233 -17.96 -9.06 3.44
C PHE A 233 -18.06 -10.57 3.26
N ASN A 234 -17.52 -11.35 4.20
CA ASN A 234 -17.62 -12.81 4.20
C ASN A 234 -19.00 -13.35 4.57
N TYR A 235 -19.95 -12.48 4.93
CA TYR A 235 -21.29 -12.84 5.35
C TYR A 235 -21.34 -13.75 6.58
N ASP A 236 -20.34 -13.63 7.47
CA ASP A 236 -20.31 -14.28 8.77
C ASP A 236 -20.26 -13.21 9.87
N PHE A 237 -21.36 -13.03 10.59
CA PHE A 237 -21.45 -12.05 11.68
C PHE A 237 -20.83 -12.53 13.00
N ASN A 238 -20.54 -13.82 13.13
CA ASN A 238 -19.82 -14.35 14.30
C ASN A 238 -18.32 -14.11 14.15
N HIS A 239 -17.80 -14.21 12.93
CA HIS A 239 -16.39 -13.96 12.61
C HIS A 239 -16.29 -13.03 11.39
N PRO A 240 -16.62 -11.73 11.57
CA PRO A 240 -16.68 -10.80 10.47
C PRO A 240 -15.30 -10.63 9.84
N ARG A 241 -15.23 -10.81 8.52
CA ARG A 241 -14.01 -10.62 7.72
C ARG A 241 -14.32 -9.90 6.41
N MET A 242 -13.36 -9.09 5.99
CA MET A 242 -13.31 -8.51 4.65
C MET A 242 -12.46 -9.41 3.76
N ILE A 243 -13.03 -9.88 2.65
CA ILE A 243 -12.29 -10.65 1.64
C ILE A 243 -11.81 -9.67 0.57
N PRO A 244 -10.50 -9.55 0.30
CA PRO A 244 -9.98 -8.74 -0.78
C PRO A 244 -10.29 -9.41 -2.12
N VAL A 245 -10.79 -8.63 -3.07
CA VAL A 245 -11.07 -9.06 -4.43
C VAL A 245 -10.27 -8.22 -5.41
N TYR A 246 -9.45 -8.90 -6.19
CA TYR A 246 -8.58 -8.28 -7.18
C TYR A 246 -9.16 -8.45 -8.57
N GLU A 247 -9.51 -7.32 -9.21
CA GLU A 247 -10.04 -7.31 -10.57
C GLU A 247 -8.94 -7.33 -11.64
N LYS A 248 -9.24 -7.92 -12.80
CA LYS A 248 -8.44 -7.72 -14.03
C LYS A 248 -8.84 -6.40 -14.67
N VAL A 249 -7.86 -5.55 -14.98
CA VAL A 249 -8.09 -4.19 -15.45
C VAL A 249 -7.30 -3.92 -16.72
N ASN A 250 -7.80 -2.99 -17.54
CA ASN A 250 -7.04 -2.30 -18.57
C ASN A 250 -6.81 -0.87 -18.06
N GLN A 251 -5.56 -0.50 -17.84
CA GLN A 251 -5.18 0.83 -17.41
C GLN A 251 -4.26 1.47 -18.45
N SER A 252 -4.66 2.62 -18.99
CA SER A 252 -3.79 3.47 -19.80
C SER A 252 -3.38 4.69 -18.99
N SER A 253 -2.11 5.05 -19.07
CA SER A 253 -1.56 6.16 -18.31
C SER A 253 -0.67 7.06 -19.16
N LEU A 254 -0.63 8.34 -18.77
CA LEU A 254 0.26 9.36 -19.31
C LEU A 254 0.99 10.03 -18.15
N GLU A 255 2.30 10.14 -18.27
CA GLU A 255 3.15 10.89 -17.36
C GLU A 255 3.82 12.03 -18.13
N MET A 256 3.94 13.20 -17.50
CA MET A 256 4.60 14.38 -18.06
C MET A 256 5.50 15.00 -17.00
N GLN A 257 6.73 15.32 -17.37
CA GLN A 257 7.66 16.04 -16.53
C GLN A 257 8.36 17.15 -17.31
N LYS A 258 8.45 18.35 -16.72
CA LYS A 258 9.07 19.51 -17.35
C LYS A 258 9.77 20.41 -16.35
N VAL A 259 11.00 20.81 -16.67
CA VAL A 259 11.74 21.84 -15.94
C VAL A 259 11.47 23.20 -16.60
N ILE A 260 11.05 24.20 -15.82
CA ILE A 260 10.85 25.59 -16.24
C ILE A 260 11.59 26.52 -15.27
N GLY A 261 12.77 26.98 -15.67
CA GLY A 261 13.69 27.65 -14.74
C GLY A 261 14.09 26.66 -13.64
N ASP A 262 13.84 27.03 -12.38
CA ASP A 262 14.13 26.19 -11.21
C ASP A 262 12.89 25.42 -10.70
N VAL A 263 11.77 25.48 -11.43
CA VAL A 263 10.53 24.77 -11.10
C VAL A 263 10.45 23.48 -11.91
N LEU A 264 10.26 22.36 -11.23
CA LEU A 264 9.99 21.06 -11.84
C LEU A 264 8.49 20.77 -11.77
N MET A 265 7.82 20.76 -12.91
CA MET A 265 6.40 20.44 -13.03
C MET A 265 6.21 18.97 -13.40
N ARG A 266 5.25 18.31 -12.75
CA ARG A 266 4.92 16.90 -12.99
C ARG A 266 3.42 16.70 -13.06
N ALA A 267 2.99 15.79 -13.92
CA ALA A 267 1.61 15.40 -14.04
C ALA A 267 1.49 13.93 -14.45
N GLU A 268 0.48 13.27 -13.91
CA GLU A 268 0.10 11.89 -14.15
C GLU A 268 -1.39 11.85 -14.46
N PHE A 269 -1.76 11.03 -15.44
CA PHE A 269 -3.12 10.78 -15.84
C PHE A 269 -3.31 9.28 -15.97
N THR A 270 -4.43 8.77 -15.47
CA THR A 270 -4.79 7.36 -15.55
C THR A 270 -6.24 7.23 -16.00
N TYR A 271 -6.50 6.29 -16.91
CA TYR A 271 -7.84 5.81 -17.24
C TYR A 271 -7.86 4.29 -17.09
N GLN A 272 -8.71 3.80 -16.20
CA GLN A 272 -8.85 2.38 -15.90
C GLN A 272 -10.26 1.88 -16.22
N THR A 273 -10.32 0.68 -16.79
CA THR A 273 -11.55 -0.09 -17.01
C THR A 273 -11.37 -1.49 -16.46
N GLY A 274 -12.43 -2.09 -15.92
CA GLY A 274 -12.41 -3.39 -15.27
C GLY A 274 -13.81 -3.97 -15.15
N SER A 275 -14.03 -4.80 -14.13
CA SER A 275 -15.38 -5.24 -13.77
C SER A 275 -16.14 -4.19 -12.95
N LEU A 276 -15.39 -3.31 -12.28
CA LEU A 276 -15.91 -2.10 -11.65
C LEU A 276 -16.16 -0.98 -12.67
N GLU A 277 -16.78 0.10 -12.20
CA GLU A 277 -17.03 1.29 -13.02
C GLU A 277 -15.70 1.89 -13.53
N PRO A 278 -15.60 2.21 -14.83
CA PRO A 278 -14.45 2.92 -15.35
C PRO A 278 -14.20 4.23 -14.62
N PHE A 279 -12.93 4.54 -14.37
CA PHE A 279 -12.56 5.79 -13.74
C PHE A 279 -11.36 6.44 -14.40
N LYS A 280 -11.29 7.75 -14.20
CA LYS A 280 -10.17 8.62 -14.52
C LYS A 280 -9.57 9.16 -13.23
N SER A 281 -8.26 9.27 -13.20
CA SER A 281 -7.50 9.89 -12.11
C SER A 281 -6.44 10.81 -12.70
N VAL A 282 -6.23 11.95 -12.07
CA VAL A 282 -5.24 12.95 -12.45
C VAL A 282 -4.52 13.39 -11.19
N ALA A 283 -3.20 13.37 -11.22
CA ALA A 283 -2.39 13.90 -10.14
C ALA A 283 -1.27 14.76 -10.71
N GLY A 284 -0.93 15.87 -10.08
CA GLY A 284 0.16 16.69 -10.58
C GLY A 284 0.47 17.86 -9.67
N GLY A 285 1.59 18.49 -9.94
CA GLY A 285 2.13 19.50 -9.05
C GLY A 285 3.44 20.08 -9.54
N PHE A 286 4.10 20.76 -8.61
CA PHE A 286 5.40 21.35 -8.85
C PHE A 286 6.32 21.18 -7.65
N GLU A 287 7.60 21.10 -7.95
CA GLU A 287 8.70 21.11 -7.02
C GLU A 287 9.56 22.36 -7.27
N TYR A 288 10.03 22.99 -6.20
CA TYR A 288 10.99 24.07 -6.28
C TYR A 288 12.02 23.95 -5.15
N THR A 289 13.30 24.11 -5.48
CA THR A 289 14.39 24.05 -4.50
C THR A 289 15.04 25.42 -4.32
N PHE A 290 15.00 25.92 -3.09
CA PHE A 290 15.84 27.02 -2.64
C PHE A 290 17.20 26.45 -2.23
N GLY A 291 18.16 26.50 -3.16
CA GLY A 291 19.53 26.10 -2.89
C GLY A 291 20.27 27.13 -2.03
N SER A 292 21.18 26.66 -1.19
CA SER A 292 22.04 27.49 -0.33
C SER A 292 21.26 28.56 0.47
N LEU A 293 20.21 28.13 1.14
CA LEU A 293 19.32 28.98 1.91
C LEU A 293 20.12 29.80 2.93
N PHE A 294 19.97 31.13 2.92
CA PHE A 294 20.72 32.06 3.77
C PHE A 294 22.25 32.00 3.61
N ASP A 295 22.76 31.76 2.39
CA ASP A 295 24.19 31.62 2.08
C ASP A 295 24.87 30.51 2.90
N SER A 296 24.13 29.43 3.18
CA SER A 296 24.60 28.25 3.91
C SER A 296 24.61 27.01 3.01
N ASP A 297 25.00 25.86 3.55
CA ASP A 297 24.89 24.58 2.84
C ASP A 297 23.47 24.01 2.85
N LEU A 298 22.49 24.69 3.46
CA LEU A 298 21.12 24.18 3.57
C LEU A 298 20.36 24.30 2.24
N ASP A 299 19.68 23.23 1.83
CA ASP A 299 18.75 23.24 0.71
C ASP A 299 17.31 23.00 1.18
N LEU A 300 16.38 23.85 0.76
CA LEU A 300 14.97 23.73 1.07
C LEU A 300 14.16 23.46 -0.20
N THR A 301 13.64 22.24 -0.33
CA THR A 301 12.76 21.83 -1.44
C THR A 301 11.30 21.83 -1.01
N TRP A 302 10.43 22.45 -1.79
CA TRP A 302 8.98 22.41 -1.62
C TRP A 302 8.32 21.55 -2.68
N TYR A 303 7.27 20.83 -2.29
CA TYR A 303 6.43 20.02 -3.16
C TYR A 303 4.97 20.44 -2.93
N VAL A 304 4.25 20.76 -4.00
CA VAL A 304 2.81 20.98 -3.95
C VAL A 304 2.17 20.14 -5.03
N GLU A 305 1.34 19.18 -4.64
CA GLU A 305 0.63 18.29 -5.55
C GLU A 305 -0.86 18.25 -5.23
N GLY A 306 -1.68 18.02 -6.25
CA GLY A 306 -3.09 17.73 -6.10
C GLY A 306 -3.46 16.45 -6.82
N ILE A 307 -4.44 15.73 -6.29
CA ILE A 307 -5.03 14.56 -6.92
C ILE A 307 -6.54 14.77 -7.09
N TRP A 308 -7.05 14.32 -8.23
CA TRP A 308 -8.46 14.22 -8.51
C TRP A 308 -8.76 12.83 -9.09
N ASP A 309 -9.70 12.13 -8.48
CA ASP A 309 -10.15 10.81 -8.91
C ASP A 309 -11.68 10.78 -9.08
N SER A 310 -12.13 10.35 -10.25
CA SER A 310 -13.57 10.29 -10.57
C SER A 310 -14.34 9.19 -9.85
N ARG A 311 -13.66 8.24 -9.18
CA ARG A 311 -14.33 7.17 -8.44
C ARG A 311 -15.26 7.77 -7.39
N LYS A 312 -16.52 7.35 -7.44
CA LYS A 312 -17.53 7.83 -6.49
C LYS A 312 -17.55 7.07 -5.17
N HIS A 313 -16.80 5.97 -5.05
CA HIS A 313 -16.80 5.09 -3.87
C HIS A 313 -15.38 4.68 -3.50
N ILE A 314 -15.12 4.48 -2.21
CA ILE A 314 -13.89 3.87 -1.72
C ILE A 314 -13.85 2.40 -2.16
N TYR A 315 -13.33 2.14 -3.35
CA TYR A 315 -12.87 0.80 -3.76
C TYR A 315 -11.38 0.63 -3.46
N GLY A 316 -10.97 0.97 -2.23
CA GLY A 316 -9.61 0.74 -1.76
C GLY A 316 -8.59 1.88 -1.95
N THR A 317 -9.00 3.08 -2.42
CA THR A 317 -8.17 4.30 -2.36
C THR A 317 -8.62 5.23 -1.22
N LEU A 318 -7.66 5.72 -0.43
CA LEU A 318 -7.91 6.71 0.62
C LEU A 318 -7.75 8.15 0.13
N LEU A 319 -7.08 8.33 -1.01
CA LEU A 319 -6.75 9.62 -1.61
C LEU A 319 -7.49 9.74 -2.94
N ASP A 320 -8.32 10.76 -3.11
CA ASP A 320 -9.13 11.01 -4.31
C ASP A 320 -9.30 12.49 -4.67
N HIS A 321 -9.42 13.41 -3.71
CA HIS A 321 -9.66 14.84 -3.92
C HIS A 321 -8.80 15.61 -2.93
N ASP A 322 -7.52 15.31 -2.94
CA ASP A 322 -6.58 15.74 -1.91
C ASP A 322 -5.56 16.71 -2.47
N VAL A 323 -5.07 17.59 -1.61
CA VAL A 323 -3.93 18.46 -1.89
C VAL A 323 -2.86 18.16 -0.87
N GLY A 324 -1.65 17.91 -1.35
CA GLY A 324 -0.47 17.65 -0.57
C GLY A 324 0.51 18.81 -0.66
N ILE A 325 1.04 19.24 0.49
CA ILE A 325 2.17 20.16 0.58
C ILE A 325 3.23 19.49 1.43
N ALA A 326 4.45 19.41 0.90
CA ALA A 326 5.60 18.93 1.65
C ALA A 326 6.79 19.88 1.49
N ALA A 327 7.68 19.87 2.47
CA ALA A 327 8.96 20.55 2.42
C ALA A 327 10.05 19.62 2.94
N ARG A 328 11.18 19.56 2.24
CA ARG A 328 12.39 18.88 2.67
C ARG A 328 13.49 19.92 2.92
N LEU A 329 14.04 19.93 4.11
CA LEU A 329 15.26 20.64 4.45
C LEU A 329 16.41 19.63 4.48
N ALA A 330 17.29 19.69 3.49
CA ALA A 330 18.55 18.96 3.47
C ALA A 330 19.63 19.83 4.08
N LEU A 331 20.36 19.30 5.06
CA LEU A 331 21.44 20.06 5.73
C LEU A 331 22.77 19.97 4.97
N ASN A 332 22.89 19.02 4.02
CA ASN A 332 24.09 18.74 3.24
C ASN A 332 25.35 18.59 4.11
N ASP A 333 25.20 17.95 5.28
CA ASP A 333 26.30 17.63 6.18
C ASP A 333 26.84 16.21 5.92
N GLU A 334 28.00 15.88 6.51
CA GLU A 334 28.60 14.52 6.42
C GLU A 334 27.70 13.42 6.99
N ARG A 335 26.63 13.80 7.70
CA ARG A 335 25.67 12.90 8.31
C ARG A 335 24.43 12.67 7.45
N ASP A 336 24.34 13.30 6.27
CA ASP A 336 23.16 13.25 5.42
C ASP A 336 21.86 13.57 6.20
N SER A 337 21.91 14.62 7.02
CA SER A 337 20.79 15.04 7.85
C SER A 337 19.68 15.64 7.00
N ASN A 338 18.47 15.09 7.13
CA ASN A 338 17.30 15.52 6.37
C ASN A 338 16.08 15.66 7.29
N LEU A 339 15.27 16.71 7.07
CA LEU A 339 13.97 16.89 7.70
C LEU A 339 12.91 17.08 6.63
N VAL A 340 11.87 16.25 6.65
CA VAL A 340 10.70 16.34 5.80
C VAL A 340 9.47 16.65 6.64
N LEU A 341 8.71 17.66 6.25
CA LEU A 341 7.41 18.00 6.81
C LEU A 341 6.39 17.88 5.68
N GLY A 342 5.28 17.18 5.91
CA GLY A 342 4.25 16.98 4.90
C GLY A 342 2.84 17.05 5.48
N VAL A 343 1.92 17.64 4.74
CA VAL A 343 0.49 17.65 5.04
C VAL A 343 -0.28 17.28 3.77
N ILE A 344 -1.22 16.36 3.89
CA ILE A 344 -2.21 16.04 2.86
C ILE A 344 -3.58 16.36 3.43
N ALA A 345 -4.38 17.15 2.73
CA ALA A 345 -5.72 17.52 3.15
C ALA A 345 -6.74 17.18 2.06
N ASP A 346 -7.85 16.59 2.48
CA ASP A 346 -8.99 16.33 1.61
C ASP A 346 -9.72 17.66 1.36
N THR A 347 -10.06 17.96 0.10
CA THR A 347 -10.71 19.22 -0.30
C THR A 347 -12.23 19.14 -0.27
N LYS A 348 -12.80 17.94 -0.17
CA LYS A 348 -14.24 17.67 -0.08
C LYS A 348 -14.69 17.41 1.34
N TYR A 349 -13.86 16.74 2.12
CA TYR A 349 -14.11 16.36 3.51
C TYR A 349 -13.11 17.06 4.42
N ASN A 350 -13.49 17.35 5.66
CA ASN A 350 -12.60 18.04 6.60
C ASN A 350 -11.66 17.04 7.29
N GLU A 351 -10.82 16.38 6.48
CA GLU A 351 -9.83 15.38 6.89
C GLU A 351 -8.42 15.80 6.47
N ALA A 352 -7.41 15.49 7.28
CA ALA A 352 -6.02 15.75 6.96
C ALA A 352 -5.06 14.72 7.59
N PHE A 353 -3.94 14.51 6.92
CA PHE A 353 -2.79 13.72 7.36
C PHE A 353 -1.58 14.65 7.48
N GLY A 354 -0.87 14.61 8.60
CA GLY A 354 0.40 15.29 8.79
C GLY A 354 1.52 14.30 9.08
N THR A 355 2.70 14.53 8.52
CA THR A 355 3.90 13.74 8.78
C THR A 355 5.12 14.62 8.99
N VAL A 356 5.97 14.21 9.92
CA VAL A 356 7.32 14.74 10.14
C VAL A 356 8.26 13.56 10.04
N PHE A 357 9.31 13.66 9.24
CA PHE A 357 10.32 12.63 9.10
C PHE A 357 11.69 13.27 9.21
N TRP A 358 12.47 12.86 10.18
CA TRP A 358 13.87 13.28 10.33
C TRP A 358 14.77 12.06 10.19
N SER A 359 15.85 12.20 9.43
CA SER A 359 16.87 11.16 9.28
C SER A 359 18.26 11.75 9.45
N ASN A 360 19.15 10.93 10.00
CA ASN A 360 20.56 11.27 10.19
C ASN A 360 21.40 9.99 10.23
N SER A 361 22.57 10.04 9.61
CA SER A 361 23.59 9.00 9.66
C SER A 361 24.72 9.41 10.60
N PHE A 362 25.26 8.45 11.36
CA PHE A 362 26.34 8.71 12.29
C PHE A 362 27.32 7.53 12.38
N GLY A 363 28.59 7.86 12.66
CA GLY A 363 29.67 6.89 12.51
C GLY A 363 29.81 6.45 11.04
N GLN A 364 30.23 5.20 10.82
CA GLN A 364 30.42 4.65 9.47
C GLN A 364 29.26 3.76 8.99
N SER A 365 28.36 3.39 9.90
CA SER A 365 27.43 2.27 9.69
C SER A 365 26.07 2.47 10.34
N TRP A 366 25.79 3.60 10.97
CA TRP A 366 24.53 3.79 11.70
C TRP A 366 23.68 4.88 11.08
N SER A 367 22.36 4.68 11.08
CA SER A 367 21.40 5.74 10.81
C SER A 367 20.24 5.70 11.80
N LEU A 368 19.70 6.87 12.10
CA LEU A 368 18.55 7.08 12.98
C LEU A 368 17.47 7.79 12.17
N ASN A 369 16.29 7.19 12.16
CA ASN A 369 15.09 7.79 11.60
C ASN A 369 14.08 8.04 12.71
N VAL A 370 13.44 9.21 12.68
CA VAL A 370 12.36 9.58 13.58
C VAL A 370 11.17 10.04 12.74
N THR A 371 10.05 9.36 12.88
CA THR A 371 8.82 9.65 12.16
C THR A 371 7.74 10.05 13.15
N GLY A 372 7.12 11.22 12.96
CA GLY A 372 5.94 11.66 13.67
C GLY A 372 4.75 11.73 12.73
N GLN A 373 3.61 11.19 13.13
CA GLN A 373 2.40 11.21 12.32
C GLN A 373 1.22 11.78 13.10
N TYR A 374 0.38 12.52 12.39
CA TYR A 374 -0.83 13.10 12.92
C TYR A 374 -1.99 12.87 11.95
N PHE A 375 -3.13 12.47 12.48
CA PHE A 375 -4.35 12.24 11.72
C PHE A 375 -5.45 13.15 12.27
N TYR A 376 -6.08 13.91 11.39
CA TYR A 376 -7.19 14.78 11.71
C TYR A 376 -8.41 14.40 10.87
N ALA A 377 -9.57 14.32 11.51
CA ALA A 377 -10.80 14.66 10.83
C ALA A 377 -11.80 15.25 11.80
N ASN A 378 -12.56 16.20 11.26
CA ASN A 378 -13.57 16.93 11.99
C ASN A 378 -14.89 16.17 12.09
N ASP A 379 -15.21 15.34 11.09
CA ASP A 379 -16.40 14.49 11.16
C ASP A 379 -16.21 13.47 12.28
N HIS A 380 -17.14 13.51 13.23
CA HIS A 380 -17.16 12.56 14.32
C HIS A 380 -17.17 11.17 13.72
N ARG A 381 -16.22 10.34 14.16
CA ARG A 381 -16.30 8.90 13.93
C ARG A 381 -17.70 8.48 14.33
N TYR A 382 -18.38 7.73 13.46
CA TYR A 382 -19.69 7.20 13.83
C TYR A 382 -19.55 6.46 15.18
N THR A 383 -20.58 6.54 16.03
CA THR A 383 -20.60 5.81 17.30
C THR A 383 -21.67 4.72 17.24
N PRO A 384 -21.38 3.49 17.69
CA PRO A 384 -22.38 2.43 17.71
C PRO A 384 -23.66 2.83 18.43
N ASP A 385 -23.54 3.61 19.52
CA ASP A 385 -24.67 4.06 20.36
C ASP A 385 -25.80 4.77 19.59
N ARG A 386 -25.48 5.50 18.51
CA ARG A 386 -26.50 6.16 17.69
C ARG A 386 -27.35 5.17 16.88
N PHE A 387 -26.83 3.98 16.63
CA PHE A 387 -27.49 2.94 15.84
C PHE A 387 -28.03 1.79 16.70
N MET A 388 -27.55 1.63 17.95
CA MET A 388 -27.97 0.57 18.87
C MET A 388 -29.49 0.46 19.06
N PRO A 389 -30.25 1.55 19.30
CA PRO A 389 -31.71 1.44 19.49
C PRO A 389 -32.45 0.88 18.27
N PHE A 390 -31.95 1.18 17.06
CA PHE A 390 -32.50 0.63 15.83
C PHE A 390 -32.16 -0.86 15.69
N PHE A 391 -30.90 -1.24 15.95
CA PHE A 391 -30.47 -2.62 15.84
C PHE A 391 -31.11 -3.54 16.89
N GLU A 392 -31.28 -3.05 18.12
CA GLU A 392 -32.04 -3.75 19.17
C GLU A 392 -33.48 -4.03 18.71
N LYS A 393 -34.12 -3.04 18.08
CA LYS A 393 -35.46 -3.20 17.49
C LYS A 393 -35.47 -4.22 16.35
N LEU A 394 -34.43 -4.22 15.50
CA LEU A 394 -34.31 -5.16 14.38
C LEU A 394 -34.11 -6.61 14.84
N VAL A 395 -33.32 -6.81 15.91
CA VAL A 395 -33.13 -8.12 16.56
C VAL A 395 -34.43 -8.60 17.21
N GLN A 396 -35.19 -7.70 17.83
CA GLN A 396 -36.51 -8.01 18.40
C GLN A 396 -37.56 -8.38 17.34
N GLU A 397 -37.51 -7.76 16.15
CA GLU A 397 -38.46 -7.95 15.05
C GLU A 397 -38.19 -9.21 14.19
N ASN A 398 -37.23 -10.05 14.57
CA ASN A 398 -36.64 -11.12 13.76
C ASN A 398 -35.93 -10.56 12.51
N PRO A 399 -34.59 -10.60 12.44
CA PRO A 399 -33.83 -10.00 11.33
C PRO A 399 -34.08 -10.68 9.98
N ALA A 400 -34.71 -11.87 9.94
CA ALA A 400 -35.16 -12.54 8.73
C ALA A 400 -36.54 -12.06 8.24
N SER A 401 -37.24 -11.21 9.00
CA SER A 401 -38.58 -10.73 8.62
C SER A 401 -38.50 -9.83 7.38
N PRO A 402 -39.49 -9.87 6.47
CA PRO A 402 -39.53 -8.96 5.32
C PRO A 402 -39.40 -7.49 5.70
N GLU A 403 -39.97 -7.10 6.85
CA GLU A 403 -39.95 -5.72 7.34
C GLU A 403 -38.56 -5.30 7.87
N SER A 404 -37.85 -6.20 8.55
CA SER A 404 -36.46 -5.97 8.98
C SER A 404 -35.51 -5.89 7.77
N ILE A 405 -35.72 -6.74 6.76
CA ILE A 405 -34.96 -6.69 5.51
C ILE A 405 -35.20 -5.38 4.75
N ASP A 406 -36.45 -4.92 4.66
CA ASP A 406 -36.79 -3.64 4.02
C ASP A 406 -36.23 -2.43 4.77
N LYS A 407 -36.17 -2.48 6.11
CA LYS A 407 -35.50 -1.47 6.95
C LYS A 407 -33.99 -1.43 6.70
N LEU A 408 -33.33 -2.60 6.61
CA LEU A 408 -31.90 -2.71 6.25
C LEU A 408 -31.64 -2.16 4.83
N LEU A 409 -32.52 -2.47 3.87
CA LEU A 409 -32.46 -1.93 2.52
C LEU A 409 -32.66 -0.41 2.50
N GLY A 410 -33.53 0.13 3.34
CA GLY A 410 -33.73 1.57 3.51
C GLY A 410 -32.48 2.30 4.00
N MET A 411 -31.66 1.66 4.85
CA MET A 411 -30.36 2.21 5.29
C MET A 411 -29.34 2.27 4.16
N ILE A 412 -29.34 1.26 3.29
CA ILE A 412 -28.45 1.20 2.13
C ILE A 412 -29.01 2.04 0.96
N GLY A 413 -30.29 2.42 1.00
CA GLY A 413 -30.99 3.17 -0.05
C GLY A 413 -30.44 4.57 -0.35
N GLY A 414 -29.54 5.09 0.47
CA GLY A 414 -28.74 6.30 0.22
C GLY A 414 -27.24 6.03 -0.01
N VAL A 415 -26.79 4.80 0.19
CA VAL A 415 -25.40 4.36 -0.04
C VAL A 415 -25.30 3.92 -1.49
N THR A 416 -24.46 4.60 -2.25
CA THR A 416 -24.29 4.26 -3.66
C THR A 416 -23.34 3.05 -3.75
N ILE A 417 -23.88 1.88 -4.08
CA ILE A 417 -23.18 0.59 -4.16
C ILE A 417 -23.11 0.12 -5.63
N ASN A 418 -21.96 -0.35 -6.11
CA ASN A 418 -21.88 -0.86 -7.50
C ASN A 418 -22.75 -2.10 -7.72
N LYS A 419 -22.99 -2.45 -8.99
CA LYS A 419 -23.82 -3.59 -9.40
C LYS A 419 -23.38 -4.95 -8.82
N LYS A 420 -22.09 -5.20 -8.66
CA LYS A 420 -21.56 -6.46 -8.08
C LYS A 420 -21.80 -6.50 -6.57
N HIS A 421 -21.61 -5.36 -5.90
CA HIS A 421 -21.91 -5.16 -4.49
C HIS A 421 -23.42 -5.27 -4.23
N TYR A 422 -24.26 -4.69 -5.10
CA TYR A 422 -25.71 -4.86 -5.09
C TYR A 422 -26.11 -6.32 -5.30
N ALA A 423 -25.54 -7.00 -6.31
CA ALA A 423 -25.83 -8.42 -6.55
C ALA A 423 -25.43 -9.30 -5.36
N ARG A 424 -24.30 -8.99 -4.69
CA ARG A 424 -23.85 -9.69 -3.49
C ARG A 424 -24.66 -9.32 -2.25
N ILE A 425 -25.12 -8.08 -2.10
CA ILE A 425 -26.10 -7.68 -1.07
C ILE A 425 -27.43 -8.41 -1.31
N VAL A 426 -27.89 -8.50 -2.54
CA VAL A 426 -29.09 -9.27 -2.90
C VAL A 426 -28.89 -10.76 -2.59
N GLN A 427 -27.72 -11.31 -2.91
CA GLN A 427 -27.38 -12.69 -2.56
C GLN A 427 -27.35 -12.89 -1.04
N PHE A 428 -26.68 -12.01 -0.31
CA PHE A 428 -26.67 -11.99 1.15
C PHE A 428 -28.08 -11.92 1.73
N ILE A 429 -28.93 -11.04 1.21
CA ILE A 429 -30.34 -10.95 1.63
C ILE A 429 -31.10 -12.24 1.30
N ASN A 430 -30.80 -12.89 0.18
CA ASN A 430 -31.36 -14.20 -0.12
C ASN A 430 -30.83 -15.28 0.85
N ASP A 431 -29.58 -15.18 1.29
CA ASP A 431 -28.97 -16.06 2.28
C ASP A 431 -29.56 -15.83 3.67
N LEU A 432 -29.86 -14.58 4.06
CA LEU A 432 -30.61 -14.23 5.28
C LEU A 432 -32.01 -14.86 5.30
N ARG A 433 -32.59 -15.13 4.12
CA ARG A 433 -33.90 -15.76 3.93
C ARG A 433 -33.83 -17.30 3.94
N GLN A 434 -32.64 -17.90 3.89
CA GLN A 434 -32.49 -19.35 3.96
C GLN A 434 -32.77 -19.86 5.38
N GLN A 435 -33.52 -20.96 5.49
CA GLN A 435 -33.77 -21.61 6.78
C GLN A 435 -32.43 -22.07 7.40
N GLY A 436 -32.17 -21.64 8.63
CA GLY A 436 -30.99 -22.01 9.40
C GLY A 436 -29.80 -21.06 9.30
N TYR A 437 -29.85 -19.99 8.48
CA TYR A 437 -28.76 -18.99 8.45
C TYR A 437 -28.51 -18.35 9.81
N TRP A 438 -29.58 -18.06 10.55
CA TRP A 438 -29.51 -17.44 11.88
C TRP A 438 -29.21 -18.43 13.00
N ASP A 439 -29.18 -19.73 12.73
CA ASP A 439 -28.93 -20.75 13.74
C ASP A 439 -27.47 -20.69 14.20
N GLY A 440 -27.26 -20.20 15.42
CA GLY A 440 -25.92 -20.05 16.00
C GLY A 440 -25.23 -18.71 15.70
N ILE A 441 -25.92 -17.74 15.07
CA ILE A 441 -25.43 -16.36 14.99
C ILE A 441 -25.68 -15.66 16.33
N LYS A 442 -24.62 -15.12 16.94
CA LYS A 442 -24.73 -14.26 18.10
C LYS A 442 -25.30 -12.90 17.67
N THR A 443 -26.58 -12.67 17.95
CA THR A 443 -27.28 -11.43 17.54
C THR A 443 -26.67 -10.16 18.12
N GLU A 444 -25.83 -10.28 19.16
CA GLU A 444 -25.08 -9.21 19.82
C GLU A 444 -23.92 -8.64 18.97
N THR A 445 -23.34 -9.39 18.02
CA THR A 445 -22.21 -8.90 17.17
C THR A 445 -22.68 -8.31 15.83
N VAL A 446 -23.92 -8.59 15.44
CA VAL A 446 -24.53 -8.11 14.19
C VAL A 446 -24.58 -6.58 14.09
N PRO A 447 -25.02 -5.82 15.12
CA PRO A 447 -25.11 -4.36 15.08
C PRO A 447 -23.76 -3.70 14.78
N GLN A 448 -22.72 -4.10 15.51
CA GLN A 448 -21.37 -3.58 15.37
C GLN A 448 -20.79 -3.88 13.97
N THR A 449 -20.98 -5.10 13.48
CA THR A 449 -20.52 -5.49 12.15
C THR A 449 -21.20 -4.69 11.04
N LEU A 450 -22.52 -4.51 11.11
CA LEU A 450 -23.27 -3.70 10.13
C LEU A 450 -22.85 -2.23 10.17
N PHE A 451 -22.66 -1.70 11.38
CA PHE A 451 -22.11 -0.37 11.59
C PHE A 451 -20.72 -0.21 10.96
N ASP A 452 -19.82 -1.18 11.15
CA ASP A 452 -18.48 -1.14 10.59
C ASP A 452 -18.49 -1.26 9.06
N LEU A 453 -19.39 -2.07 8.49
CA LEU A 453 -19.59 -2.15 7.04
C LEU A 453 -20.07 -0.82 6.46
N LEU A 454 -21.01 -0.13 7.13
CA LEU A 454 -21.48 1.20 6.73
C LEU A 454 -20.32 2.21 6.77
N ARG A 455 -19.55 2.21 7.86
CA ARG A 455 -18.35 3.06 8.00
C ARG A 455 -17.36 2.82 6.85
N ILE A 456 -17.03 1.57 6.54
CA ILE A 456 -16.14 1.17 5.43
C ILE A 456 -16.64 1.67 4.07
N SER A 457 -17.96 1.74 3.87
CA SER A 457 -18.56 2.18 2.61
C SER A 457 -18.71 3.70 2.46
N ASP A 458 -18.47 4.48 3.51
CA ASP A 458 -18.71 5.93 3.53
C ASP A 458 -17.44 6.73 3.21
N ASN A 459 -17.48 7.48 2.10
CA ASN A 459 -16.38 8.34 1.66
C ASN A 459 -16.04 9.48 2.63
N SER A 460 -16.94 9.88 3.53
CA SER A 460 -16.63 10.88 4.57
C SER A 460 -15.82 10.32 5.74
N GLN A 461 -15.66 9.00 5.79
CA GLN A 461 -15.01 8.32 6.89
C GLN A 461 -13.62 7.80 6.53
N LYS A 462 -12.99 8.22 5.42
CA LYS A 462 -11.73 7.59 4.91
C LYS A 462 -10.66 7.56 5.97
N MET A 463 -10.38 8.70 6.59
CA MET A 463 -9.38 8.75 7.64
C MET A 463 -9.88 8.01 8.89
N ASN A 464 -11.20 7.90 9.10
CA ASN A 464 -11.87 7.25 10.26
C ASN A 464 -11.95 5.71 10.09
N LEU A 465 -11.63 5.18 8.90
CA LEU A 465 -11.55 3.74 8.61
C LEU A 465 -10.33 3.10 9.27
N ILE A 466 -9.24 3.84 9.32
CA ILE A 466 -8.00 3.40 9.92
C ILE A 466 -8.04 3.80 11.37
N GLU A 467 -7.72 2.88 12.27
CA GLU A 467 -7.64 3.13 13.71
C GLU A 467 -6.59 4.21 14.01
N ARG A 468 -7.03 5.48 13.94
CA ARG A 468 -6.19 6.66 14.05
C ARG A 468 -5.48 6.67 15.40
N GLY A 469 -4.21 7.04 15.36
CA GLY A 469 -3.48 7.45 16.54
C GLY A 469 -2.25 8.21 16.10
N SER A 470 -2.15 9.45 16.57
CA SER A 470 -0.90 10.20 16.45
C SER A 470 0.20 9.36 17.06
N ASN A 471 1.27 9.16 16.30
CA ASN A 471 2.34 8.28 16.72
C ASN A 471 3.70 8.91 16.48
N ILE A 472 4.67 8.45 17.25
CA ILE A 472 6.08 8.66 16.99
C ILE A 472 6.73 7.29 16.83
N GLN A 473 7.56 7.17 15.81
CA GLN A 473 8.36 6.00 15.53
C GLN A 473 9.84 6.40 15.53
N ILE A 474 10.66 5.56 16.15
CA ILE A 474 12.12 5.68 16.15
C ILE A 474 12.70 4.39 15.59
N ASP A 475 13.56 4.52 14.60
CA ASP A 475 14.27 3.41 13.98
C ASP A 475 15.77 3.64 14.06
N ILE A 476 16.51 2.65 14.54
CA ILE A 476 17.98 2.67 14.55
C ILE A 476 18.45 1.54 13.66
N TYR A 477 19.19 1.89 12.61
CA TYR A 477 19.75 0.96 11.63
C TYR A 477 21.25 0.80 11.84
N TYR A 478 21.72 -0.43 11.69
CA TYR A 478 23.13 -0.77 11.47
C TYR A 478 23.28 -1.34 10.08
N HIS A 479 24.13 -0.72 9.25
CA HIS A 479 24.45 -1.08 7.88
C HIS A 479 25.80 -1.81 7.83
N PHE A 480 25.92 -2.85 7.01
CA PHE A 480 27.14 -3.65 6.87
C PHE A 480 27.44 -4.05 5.43
#